data_AF-A0A918B892-F1
#
_entry.id   AF-A0A918B892-F1
#
_cell.length_a   1.000
_cell.length_b   1.000
_cell.length_c   1.000
_cell.angle_alpha   90.00
_cell.angle_beta   90.00
_cell.angle_gamma   90.00
#
_symmetry.space_group_name_H-M   'P 1'
#
loop_
_entity.id
_entity.type
_entity.pdbx_description
1 polymer ?
#
loop_
_entity_poly.entity_id
_entity_poly.type
_entity_poly.pdbx_seq_one_letter_code
_entity_poly.pdbx_strand_id
1 'polypeptide(L)'
;MNDTAAADATGAGPGPGEDTAPPVPEELREAARLAPDHWLGMVDPTWTGTGEPPNWAVVGQWRSGPDGEIAEWRPNEEYRPSPQALDWPAPTDPVDEAVQLAATGYGPGDAVPRTLAAAEVAMLLGPGGTPLSAVSPDGEPVVPVFTSPVHLHAAGRFGYELLPALDVLDRLPEGHTLYLNPSGPVSMTVDTDALRRAAEETSTEPAEGGDQA
;
A
#
# COMPACT_ATOMS: atom_id res chain seq x y z
N MET A 1 -16.42 66.02 18.55
CA MET A 1 -15.17 66.77 18.31
C MET A 1 -14.11 66.03 19.09
N ASN A 2 -13.24 65.20 18.53
CA ASN A 2 -12.63 65.06 17.20
C ASN A 2 -12.16 63.60 17.10
N ASP A 3 -11.79 63.01 15.97
CA ASP A 3 -11.95 63.22 14.54
C ASP A 3 -11.32 61.95 13.93
N THR A 4 -11.76 61.58 12.74
CA THR A 4 -11.37 60.37 12.01
C THR A 4 -9.91 60.39 11.59
N ALA A 5 -9.24 59.24 11.64
CA ALA A 5 -8.19 58.89 10.67
C ALA A 5 -8.07 57.36 10.56
N ALA A 6 -8.74 56.82 9.55
CA ALA A 6 -8.39 55.55 8.94
C ALA A 6 -7.09 55.73 8.13
N ALA A 7 -6.20 54.75 8.20
CA ALA A 7 -5.15 54.55 7.21
C ALA A 7 -4.95 53.04 7.04
N ASP A 8 -5.00 52.63 5.78
CA ASP A 8 -4.84 51.29 5.26
C ASP A 8 -3.67 50.52 5.86
N ALA A 9 -3.95 49.29 6.26
CA ALA A 9 -2.99 48.21 6.21
C ALA A 9 -3.69 47.03 5.54
N THR A 10 -3.57 46.95 4.22
CA THR A 10 -3.85 45.74 3.44
C THR A 10 -2.82 44.68 3.83
N GLY A 11 -3.05 44.05 4.98
CA GLY A 11 -2.41 42.78 5.32
C GLY A 11 -3.10 41.71 4.48
N ALA A 12 -2.51 41.36 3.35
CA ALA A 12 -2.79 40.08 2.72
C ALA A 12 -2.47 39.02 3.78
N GLY A 13 -3.51 38.48 4.41
CA GLY A 13 -3.37 37.32 5.27
C GLY A 13 -2.81 36.14 4.46
N PRO A 14 -2.11 35.20 5.11
CA PRO A 14 -1.60 34.02 4.43
C PRO A 14 -2.76 33.32 3.73
N GLY A 15 -2.60 33.07 2.43
CA GLY A 15 -3.57 32.31 1.65
C GLY A 15 -3.72 30.91 2.23
N PRO A 16 -4.91 30.29 2.13
CA PRO A 16 -5.09 28.91 2.58
C PRO A 16 -4.37 27.99 1.59
N GLY A 17 -3.13 27.58 1.89
CA GLY A 17 -2.39 26.66 1.02
C GLY A 17 -1.00 26.25 1.51
N GLU A 18 -0.27 27.13 2.21
CA GLU A 18 1.13 26.85 2.57
C GLU A 18 1.30 25.76 3.66
N ASP A 19 0.38 25.67 4.63
CA ASP A 19 0.49 24.74 5.78
C ASP A 19 0.18 23.26 5.46
N THR A 20 -0.27 22.96 4.24
CA THR A 20 -0.61 21.58 3.80
C THR A 20 0.28 21.06 2.69
N ALA A 21 1.21 21.90 2.21
CA ALA A 21 2.07 21.53 1.12
C ALA A 21 3.23 20.63 1.61
N PRO A 22 3.56 19.55 0.89
CA PRO A 22 4.70 18.71 1.23
C PRO A 22 6.02 19.50 1.12
N PRO A 23 7.12 19.04 1.71
CA PRO A 23 8.42 19.64 1.42
C PRO A 23 8.74 19.46 -0.07
N VAL A 24 9.20 20.53 -0.74
CA VAL A 24 9.60 20.43 -2.15
C VAL A 24 10.85 19.54 -2.26
N PRO A 25 10.83 18.46 -3.06
CA PRO A 25 12.02 17.67 -3.39
C PRO A 25 13.07 18.51 -4.13
N GLU A 26 14.36 18.21 -3.97
CA GLU A 26 15.42 18.98 -4.63
C GLU A 26 15.37 18.81 -6.15
N GLU A 27 15.02 17.62 -6.61
CA GLU A 27 14.83 17.29 -8.02
C GLU A 27 13.75 18.18 -8.66
N LEU A 28 12.70 18.52 -7.90
CA LEU A 28 11.68 19.45 -8.37
C LEU A 28 12.16 20.91 -8.39
N ARG A 29 13.05 21.31 -7.47
CA ARG A 29 13.68 22.65 -7.55
C ARG A 29 14.58 22.77 -8.77
N GLU A 30 15.35 21.73 -9.07
CA GLU A 30 16.18 21.69 -10.29
C GLU A 30 15.33 21.73 -11.55
N ALA A 31 14.24 20.96 -11.59
CA ALA A 31 13.29 20.98 -12.71
C ALA A 31 12.63 22.36 -12.89
N ALA A 32 12.29 23.06 -11.80
CA ALA A 32 11.71 24.41 -11.85
C ALA A 32 12.65 25.43 -12.48
N ARG A 33 13.95 25.37 -12.18
CA ARG A 33 14.96 26.23 -12.82
C ARG A 33 15.09 25.99 -14.32
N LEU A 34 14.83 24.76 -14.78
CA LEU A 34 14.87 24.38 -16.19
C LEU A 34 13.57 24.70 -16.93
N ALA A 35 12.45 24.80 -16.22
CA ALA A 35 11.12 25.05 -16.77
C ALA A 35 10.39 26.14 -15.96
N PRO A 36 10.71 27.43 -16.15
CA PRO A 36 10.01 28.54 -15.50
C PRO A 36 8.57 28.68 -16.02
N ASP A 37 7.66 29.17 -15.19
CA ASP A 37 6.21 29.29 -15.50
C ASP A 37 5.52 27.96 -15.88
N HIS A 38 5.96 26.83 -15.31
CA HIS A 38 5.41 25.50 -15.56
C HIS A 38 4.85 24.83 -14.30
N TRP A 39 3.94 23.87 -14.50
CA TRP A 39 3.50 22.94 -13.45
C TRP A 39 4.34 21.66 -13.51
N LEU A 40 4.84 21.25 -12.35
CA LEU A 40 5.70 20.09 -12.17
C LEU A 40 5.03 19.10 -11.24
N GLY A 41 4.75 17.90 -11.75
CA GLY A 41 4.13 16.83 -10.97
C GLY A 41 5.07 16.23 -9.94
N MET A 42 4.57 16.06 -8.71
CA MET A 42 5.22 15.25 -7.69
C MET A 42 4.58 13.86 -7.68
N VAL A 43 5.33 12.85 -8.08
CA VAL A 43 4.86 11.46 -8.21
C VAL A 43 5.12 10.71 -6.91
N ASP A 44 4.21 9.83 -6.51
CA ASP A 44 4.46 8.92 -5.39
C ASP A 44 5.65 7.99 -5.72
N PRO A 45 6.70 7.93 -4.87
CA PRO A 45 7.89 7.11 -5.13
C PRO A 45 7.62 5.61 -5.28
N THR A 46 6.48 5.12 -4.78
CA THR A 46 6.07 3.72 -4.87
C THR A 46 5.61 3.35 -6.29
N TRP A 47 5.27 4.33 -7.12
CA TRP A 47 4.91 4.08 -8.51
C TRP A 47 6.16 3.76 -9.34
N THR A 48 6.20 2.56 -9.93
CA THR A 48 7.36 2.04 -10.69
C THR A 48 7.06 1.85 -12.18
N GLY A 49 5.97 2.44 -12.68
CA GLY A 49 5.57 2.32 -14.08
C GLY A 49 6.53 2.99 -15.06
N THR A 50 6.35 2.72 -16.35
CA THR A 50 7.11 3.38 -17.42
C THR A 50 6.24 4.43 -18.11
N GLY A 51 6.88 5.52 -18.56
CA GLY A 51 6.20 6.62 -19.24
C GLY A 51 5.61 7.66 -18.29
N GLU A 52 4.54 8.33 -18.72
CA GLU A 52 3.87 9.34 -17.92
C GLU A 52 3.06 8.66 -16.78
N PRO A 53 3.26 9.08 -15.51
CA PRO A 53 2.50 8.56 -14.40
C PRO A 53 1.00 8.81 -14.59
N PRO A 54 0.14 7.82 -14.31
CA PRO A 54 -1.29 8.06 -14.30
C PRO A 54 -1.64 9.07 -13.19
N ASN A 55 -2.69 9.86 -13.39
CA ASN A 55 -3.02 10.94 -12.46
C ASN A 55 -3.20 10.46 -11.01
N TRP A 56 -3.73 9.26 -10.78
CA TRP A 56 -3.89 8.71 -9.43
C TRP A 56 -2.57 8.46 -8.67
N ALA A 57 -1.43 8.38 -9.37
CA ALA A 57 -0.10 8.20 -8.77
C ALA A 57 0.62 9.54 -8.51
N VAL A 58 0.03 10.67 -8.93
CA VAL A 58 0.59 12.01 -8.73
C VAL A 58 0.02 12.58 -7.44
N VAL A 59 0.89 12.90 -6.48
CA VAL A 59 0.50 13.49 -5.18
C VAL A 59 -0.10 14.90 -5.36
N GLY A 60 0.45 15.64 -6.31
CA GLY A 60 0.05 17.00 -6.65
C GLY A 60 1.09 17.66 -7.52
N GLN A 61 0.99 18.98 -7.69
CA GLN A 61 1.83 19.74 -8.60
C GLN A 61 2.36 21.00 -7.94
N TRP A 62 3.64 21.27 -8.18
CA TRP A 62 4.28 22.54 -7.85
C TRP A 62 4.34 23.42 -9.09
N ARG A 63 4.07 24.71 -8.94
CA ARG A 63 4.26 25.70 -10.00
C ARG A 63 5.59 26.39 -9.84
N SER A 64 6.39 26.42 -10.90
CA SER A 64 7.55 27.30 -10.98
C SER A 64 7.12 28.71 -11.40
N GLY A 65 7.75 29.71 -10.80
CA GLY A 65 7.65 31.11 -11.18
C GLY A 65 8.50 31.45 -12.41
N PRO A 66 8.46 32.71 -12.87
CA PRO A 66 9.23 33.16 -14.03
C PRO A 66 10.75 33.19 -13.78
N ASP A 67 11.19 33.17 -12.53
CA ASP A 67 12.58 33.06 -12.10
C ASP A 67 13.05 31.61 -11.93
N GLY A 68 12.15 30.63 -12.11
CA GLY A 68 12.42 29.22 -11.90
C GLY A 68 12.39 28.78 -10.43
N GLU A 69 11.94 29.65 -9.51
CA GLU A 69 11.69 29.29 -8.12
C GLU A 69 10.28 28.71 -7.94
N ILE A 70 10.05 27.94 -6.89
CA ILE A 70 8.76 27.31 -6.63
C ILE A 70 7.82 28.31 -5.97
N ALA A 71 6.63 28.49 -6.54
CA ALA A 71 5.70 29.56 -6.16
C ALA A 71 4.37 29.05 -5.59
N GLU A 72 3.85 27.91 -6.06
CA GLU A 72 2.49 27.47 -5.74
C GLU A 72 2.40 25.94 -5.63
N TRP A 73 1.62 25.43 -4.68
CA TRP A 73 1.27 24.02 -4.56
C TRP A 73 -0.20 23.79 -4.90
N ARG A 74 -0.47 22.74 -5.68
CA ARG A 74 -1.82 22.24 -5.91
C ARG A 74 -1.90 20.75 -5.58
N PRO A 75 -2.66 20.33 -4.56
CA PRO A 75 -2.88 18.92 -4.30
C PRO A 75 -3.68 18.27 -5.43
N ASN A 76 -3.49 16.97 -5.65
CA ASN A 76 -4.30 16.20 -6.57
C ASN A 76 -5.38 15.43 -5.82
N GLU A 77 -6.66 15.72 -6.10
CA GLU A 77 -7.79 15.06 -5.46
C GLU A 77 -7.97 13.60 -5.90
N GLU A 78 -7.40 13.20 -7.04
CA GLU A 78 -7.45 11.83 -7.54
C GLU A 78 -6.30 10.96 -7.00
N TYR A 79 -5.38 11.53 -6.23
CA TYR A 79 -4.24 10.83 -5.67
C TYR A 79 -4.67 9.67 -4.79
N ARG A 80 -4.08 8.49 -5.03
CA ARG A 80 -4.21 7.29 -4.21
C ARG A 80 -2.91 7.10 -3.42
N PRO A 81 -2.93 7.29 -2.10
CA PRO A 81 -1.74 7.14 -1.27
C PRO A 81 -1.15 5.72 -1.33
N SER A 82 0.16 5.62 -1.51
CA SER A 82 0.91 4.37 -1.32
C SER A 82 0.97 3.95 0.16
N PRO A 83 1.43 2.72 0.46
CA PRO A 83 1.62 2.28 1.84
C PRO A 83 2.55 3.23 2.63
N GLN A 84 3.62 3.69 2.00
CA GLN A 84 4.56 4.63 2.63
C GLN A 84 3.88 5.99 2.90
N ALA A 85 3.07 6.50 1.97
CA ALA A 85 2.35 7.75 2.15
C ALA A 85 1.22 7.65 3.20
N LEU A 86 0.77 6.44 3.53
CA LEU A 86 -0.16 6.15 4.63
C LEU A 86 0.56 5.92 5.97
N ASP A 87 1.88 6.12 6.03
CA ASP A 87 2.71 5.82 7.20
C ASP A 87 2.61 4.36 7.67
N TRP A 88 2.34 3.44 6.75
CA TRP A 88 2.35 2.01 7.09
C TRP A 88 3.77 1.53 7.38
N PRO A 89 3.95 0.61 8.34
CA PRO A 89 5.24 -0.03 8.57
C PRO A 89 5.75 -0.71 7.30
N ALA A 90 7.08 -0.72 7.14
CA ALA A 90 7.72 -1.52 6.10
C ALA A 90 7.22 -2.99 6.16
N PRO A 91 6.98 -3.61 4.99
CA PRO A 91 6.46 -4.97 4.96
C PRO A 91 7.41 -5.94 5.65
N THR A 92 6.84 -6.87 6.39
CA THR A 92 7.60 -7.82 7.21
C THR A 92 8.03 -9.07 6.46
N ASP A 93 7.37 -9.35 5.34
CA ASP A 93 7.65 -10.45 4.42
C ASP A 93 7.08 -10.15 3.02
N PRO A 94 7.39 -10.94 1.98
CA PRO A 94 6.90 -10.71 0.62
C PRO A 94 5.37 -10.79 0.46
N VAL A 95 4.67 -11.57 1.29
CA VAL A 95 3.19 -11.63 1.24
C VAL A 95 2.62 -10.34 1.81
N ASP A 96 3.17 -9.85 2.92
CA ASP A 96 2.81 -8.55 3.52
C ASP A 96 3.05 -7.40 2.53
N GLU A 97 4.17 -7.39 1.80
CA GLU A 97 4.43 -6.44 0.72
C GLU A 97 3.36 -6.50 -0.37
N ALA A 98 3.04 -7.70 -0.87
CA ALA A 98 2.01 -7.89 -1.88
C ALA A 98 0.63 -7.40 -1.39
N VAL A 99 0.27 -7.69 -0.14
CA VAL A 99 -1.00 -7.24 0.46
C VAL A 99 -1.05 -5.71 0.56
N GLN A 100 0.02 -5.07 1.04
CA GLN A 100 0.08 -3.62 1.16
C GLN A 100 -0.03 -2.92 -0.20
N LEU A 101 0.70 -3.41 -1.20
CA LEU A 101 0.67 -2.86 -2.56
C LEU A 101 -0.68 -3.09 -3.25
N ALA A 102 -1.27 -4.28 -3.11
CA ALA A 102 -2.58 -4.58 -3.68
C ALA A 102 -3.69 -3.72 -3.05
N ALA A 103 -3.66 -3.53 -1.73
CA ALA A 103 -4.67 -2.74 -1.01
C ALA A 103 -4.64 -1.24 -1.38
N THR A 104 -3.48 -0.74 -1.77
CA THR A 104 -3.29 0.67 -2.20
C THR A 104 -3.37 0.84 -3.72
N GLY A 105 -3.48 -0.25 -4.48
CA GLY A 105 -3.55 -0.23 -5.94
C GLY A 105 -2.20 -0.05 -6.65
N TYR A 106 -1.09 -0.13 -5.92
CA TYR A 106 0.28 -0.06 -6.44
C TYR A 106 0.84 -1.41 -6.89
N GLY A 107 0.18 -2.51 -6.52
CA GLY A 107 0.52 -3.87 -6.93
C GLY A 107 -0.67 -4.59 -7.54
N PRO A 108 -0.44 -5.59 -8.40
CA PRO A 108 -1.52 -6.38 -8.96
C PRO A 108 -2.11 -7.29 -7.87
N GLY A 109 -3.44 -7.41 -7.82
CA GLY A 109 -4.12 -8.19 -6.78
C GLY A 109 -3.77 -9.69 -6.82
N ASP A 110 -3.38 -10.21 -7.98
CA ASP A 110 -2.95 -11.60 -8.16
C ASP A 110 -1.53 -11.88 -7.63
N ALA A 111 -0.77 -10.85 -7.25
CA ALA A 111 0.52 -11.04 -6.57
C ALA A 111 0.32 -11.66 -5.19
N VAL A 112 -0.79 -11.34 -4.50
CA VAL A 112 -1.05 -11.86 -3.15
C VAL A 112 -1.20 -13.39 -3.14
N PRO A 113 -2.13 -14.01 -3.90
CA PRO A 113 -2.23 -15.47 -3.94
C PRO A 113 -0.98 -16.15 -4.50
N ARG A 114 -0.27 -15.53 -5.46
CA ARG A 114 1.01 -16.08 -5.99
C ARG A 114 2.10 -16.14 -4.94
N THR A 115 2.34 -15.05 -4.23
CA THR A 115 3.36 -15.02 -3.17
C THR A 115 2.95 -15.90 -1.99
N LEU A 116 1.65 -15.93 -1.64
CA LEU A 116 1.13 -16.79 -0.58
C LEU A 116 1.29 -18.29 -0.90
N ALA A 117 1.10 -18.71 -2.16
CA ALA A 117 1.23 -20.11 -2.55
C ALA A 117 2.61 -20.72 -2.24
N ALA A 118 3.66 -19.88 -2.23
CA ALA A 118 5.02 -20.28 -1.91
C ALA A 118 5.41 -20.07 -0.43
N ALA A 119 4.50 -19.56 0.41
CA ALA A 119 4.78 -19.18 1.78
C ALA A 119 4.38 -20.26 2.80
N GLU A 120 5.13 -20.31 3.90
CA GLU A 120 4.66 -20.93 5.15
C GLU A 120 3.87 -19.91 5.96
N VAL A 121 2.78 -20.34 6.59
CA VAL A 121 1.93 -19.50 7.42
C VAL A 121 1.69 -20.13 8.78
N ALA A 122 1.56 -19.28 9.80
CA ALA A 122 1.09 -19.70 11.10
C ALA A 122 -0.44 -19.62 11.12
N MET A 123 -1.10 -20.77 11.24
CA MET A 123 -2.54 -20.88 11.42
C MET A 123 -2.87 -21.01 12.90
N LEU A 124 -3.76 -20.15 13.42
CA LEU A 124 -4.19 -20.25 14.81
C LEU A 124 -5.06 -21.48 15.05
N LEU A 125 -4.93 -22.06 16.24
CA LEU A 125 -5.70 -23.23 16.66
C LEU A 125 -6.80 -22.84 17.64
N GLY A 126 -8.01 -23.33 17.37
CA GLY A 126 -9.13 -23.34 18.30
C GLY A 126 -9.06 -24.51 19.29
N PRO A 127 -10.06 -24.61 20.18
CA PRO A 127 -10.18 -25.74 21.10
C PRO A 127 -10.19 -27.09 20.36
N GLY A 128 -9.39 -28.05 20.83
CA GLY A 128 -9.28 -29.37 20.19
C GLY A 128 -8.27 -29.43 19.02
N GLY A 129 -7.53 -28.35 18.74
CA GLY A 129 -6.49 -28.34 17.72
C GLY A 129 -7.00 -28.17 16.29
N THR A 130 -8.26 -27.77 16.12
CA THR A 130 -8.82 -27.40 14.82
C THR A 130 -8.40 -25.99 14.44
N PRO A 131 -8.44 -25.61 13.15
CA PRO A 131 -8.27 -24.21 12.75
C PRO A 131 -9.21 -23.29 13.52
N LEU A 132 -8.72 -22.11 13.90
CA LEU A 132 -9.52 -21.09 14.55
C LEU A 132 -10.47 -20.45 13.52
N SER A 133 -11.77 -20.73 13.63
CA SER A 133 -12.80 -19.98 12.91
C SER A 133 -13.01 -18.60 13.55
N ALA A 134 -13.10 -17.57 12.71
CA ALA A 134 -13.42 -16.20 13.07
C ALA A 134 -14.35 -15.58 12.01
N VAL A 135 -14.68 -14.30 12.21
CA VAL A 135 -15.50 -13.51 11.29
C VAL A 135 -14.70 -12.28 10.88
N SER A 136 -14.66 -11.99 9.58
CA SER A 136 -14.01 -10.78 9.06
C SER A 136 -14.79 -9.51 9.46
N PRO A 137 -14.21 -8.30 9.30
CA PRO A 137 -14.95 -7.06 9.50
C PRO A 137 -16.24 -6.96 8.66
N ASP A 138 -16.28 -7.63 7.51
CA ASP A 138 -17.43 -7.65 6.59
C ASP A 138 -18.47 -8.73 6.93
N GLY A 139 -18.21 -9.56 7.95
CA GLY A 139 -19.14 -10.60 8.39
C GLY A 139 -18.90 -11.99 7.77
N GLU A 140 -17.83 -12.17 6.99
CA GLU A 140 -17.55 -13.43 6.30
C GLU A 140 -16.81 -14.44 7.21
N PRO A 141 -17.14 -15.75 7.13
CA PRO A 141 -16.39 -16.79 7.85
C PRO A 141 -14.95 -16.91 7.35
N VAL A 142 -14.00 -16.84 8.28
CA VAL A 142 -12.57 -16.84 7.94
C VAL A 142 -11.73 -17.66 8.91
N VAL A 143 -10.57 -18.11 8.44
CA VAL A 143 -9.49 -18.64 9.26
C VAL A 143 -8.31 -17.65 9.24
N PRO A 144 -7.97 -17.01 10.37
CA PRO A 144 -6.80 -16.15 10.49
C PRO A 144 -5.49 -16.91 10.25
N VAL A 145 -4.65 -16.39 9.36
CA VAL A 145 -3.30 -16.89 9.14
C VAL A 145 -2.30 -15.74 9.13
N PHE A 146 -1.08 -16.03 9.57
CA PHE A 146 -0.03 -15.03 9.76
C PHE A 146 1.22 -15.44 8.99
N THR A 147 1.75 -14.54 8.17
CA THR A 147 2.92 -14.79 7.30
C THR A 147 4.24 -14.43 7.99
N SER A 148 4.17 -13.73 9.12
CA SER A 148 5.32 -13.24 9.87
C SER A 148 5.09 -13.35 11.39
N PRO A 149 6.16 -13.62 12.18
CA PRO A 149 6.10 -13.58 13.64
C PRO A 149 5.67 -12.21 14.19
N VAL A 150 5.93 -11.11 13.47
CA VAL A 150 5.54 -9.76 13.90
C VAL A 150 4.02 -9.66 14.00
N HIS A 151 3.31 -10.08 12.95
CA HIS A 151 1.85 -10.09 12.92
C HIS A 151 1.28 -11.10 13.92
N LEU A 152 1.80 -12.33 13.94
CA LEU A 152 1.35 -13.36 14.87
C LEU A 152 1.45 -12.90 16.34
N HIS A 153 2.57 -12.29 16.71
CA HIS A 153 2.80 -11.82 18.07
C HIS A 153 1.98 -10.59 18.45
N ALA A 154 1.63 -9.75 17.48
CA ALA A 154 0.73 -8.62 17.68
C ALA A 154 -0.72 -9.10 17.94
N ALA A 155 -1.14 -10.21 17.30
CA ALA A 155 -2.43 -10.83 17.57
C ALA A 155 -2.51 -11.52 18.94
N GLY A 156 -1.38 -11.98 19.50
CA GLY A 156 -1.31 -12.50 20.87
C GLY A 156 -0.27 -13.62 21.08
N ARG A 157 -0.52 -14.46 22.08
CA ARG A 157 0.28 -15.67 22.39
C ARG A 157 -0.61 -16.92 22.37
N PHE A 158 -1.34 -17.09 21.26
CA PHE A 158 -2.21 -18.25 21.05
C PHE A 158 -1.44 -19.45 20.51
N GLY A 159 -2.02 -20.64 20.65
CA GLY A 159 -1.50 -21.84 19.99
C GLY A 159 -1.66 -21.71 18.47
N TYR A 160 -0.63 -22.10 17.74
CA TYR A 160 -0.59 -22.07 16.29
C TYR A 160 0.13 -23.29 15.73
N GLU A 161 -0.10 -23.55 14.46
CA GLU A 161 0.64 -24.52 13.68
C GLU A 161 1.28 -23.81 12.48
N LEU A 162 2.54 -24.15 12.17
CA LEU A 162 3.24 -23.62 11.01
C LEU A 162 3.20 -24.68 9.90
N LEU A 163 2.73 -24.28 8.72
CA LEU A 163 2.54 -25.16 7.58
C LEU A 163 2.54 -24.34 6.26
N PRO A 164 2.84 -24.97 5.11
CA PRO A 164 2.63 -24.35 3.80
C PRO A 164 1.20 -23.82 3.65
N ALA A 165 1.04 -22.65 3.03
CA ALA A 165 -0.28 -22.05 2.86
C ALA A 165 -1.28 -22.95 2.12
N LEU A 166 -0.79 -23.78 1.19
CA LEU A 166 -1.62 -24.74 0.47
C LEU A 166 -2.15 -25.87 1.36
N ASP A 167 -1.38 -26.30 2.35
CA ASP A 167 -1.78 -27.34 3.30
C ASP A 167 -2.87 -26.85 4.26
N VAL A 168 -2.99 -25.53 4.44
CA VAL A 168 -4.09 -24.93 5.22
C VAL A 168 -5.43 -25.16 4.52
N LEU A 169 -5.46 -25.13 3.19
CA LEU A 169 -6.71 -25.23 2.40
C LEU A 169 -7.45 -26.54 2.66
N ASP A 170 -6.73 -27.62 2.90
CA ASP A 170 -7.30 -28.94 3.15
C ASP A 170 -7.87 -29.08 4.58
N ARG A 171 -7.63 -28.07 5.43
CA ARG A 171 -8.11 -28.01 6.81
C ARG A 171 -9.19 -26.97 7.02
N LEU A 172 -9.46 -26.12 6.02
CA LEU A 172 -10.46 -25.07 6.15
C LEU A 172 -11.85 -25.67 6.41
N PRO A 173 -12.59 -25.16 7.41
CA PRO A 173 -13.99 -25.51 7.54
C PRO A 173 -14.78 -25.04 6.32
N GLU A 174 -15.88 -25.73 6.00
CA GLU A 174 -16.71 -25.40 4.86
C GLU A 174 -17.16 -23.93 4.90
N GLY A 175 -17.11 -23.26 3.75
CA GLY A 175 -17.48 -21.85 3.60
C GLY A 175 -16.47 -20.84 4.18
N HIS A 176 -15.31 -21.27 4.67
CA HIS A 176 -14.28 -20.35 5.17
C HIS A 176 -13.26 -19.99 4.10
N THR A 177 -12.75 -18.75 4.18
CA THR A 177 -11.60 -18.28 3.42
C THR A 177 -10.40 -17.99 4.34
N LEU A 178 -9.22 -17.78 3.76
CA LEU A 178 -8.04 -17.36 4.52
C LEU A 178 -8.12 -15.86 4.80
N TYR A 179 -7.77 -15.45 6.02
CA TYR A 179 -7.69 -14.04 6.39
C TYR A 179 -6.29 -13.70 6.86
N LEU A 180 -5.56 -12.99 6.00
CA LEU A 180 -4.14 -12.71 6.13
C LEU A 180 -3.88 -11.55 7.09
N ASN A 181 -2.87 -11.74 7.96
CA ASN A 181 -2.31 -10.75 8.86
C ASN A 181 -3.33 -9.79 9.50
N PRO A 182 -4.35 -10.28 10.24
CA PRO A 182 -5.42 -9.43 10.78
C PRO A 182 -4.97 -8.34 11.76
N SER A 183 -3.73 -8.45 12.26
CA SER A 183 -3.09 -7.49 13.17
C SER A 183 -2.26 -6.43 12.45
N GLY A 184 -2.10 -6.53 11.13
CA GLY A 184 -1.33 -5.58 10.33
C GLY A 184 -2.06 -4.26 10.09
N PRO A 185 -1.39 -3.28 9.43
CA PRO A 185 -2.03 -2.03 9.01
C PRO A 185 -3.16 -2.26 8.00
N VAL A 186 -3.08 -3.37 7.27
CA VAL A 186 -4.10 -3.88 6.36
C VAL A 186 -4.15 -5.41 6.45
N SER A 187 -5.35 -5.95 6.26
CA SER A 187 -5.62 -7.37 6.17
C SER A 187 -6.32 -7.68 4.85
N MET A 188 -6.26 -8.93 4.41
CA MET A 188 -6.88 -9.35 3.16
C MET A 188 -7.49 -10.74 3.29
N THR A 189 -8.69 -10.92 2.75
CA THR A 189 -9.26 -12.25 2.52
C THR A 189 -8.73 -12.80 1.20
N VAL A 190 -8.27 -14.04 1.22
CA VAL A 190 -7.81 -14.74 0.01
C VAL A 190 -8.74 -15.90 -0.28
N ASP A 191 -9.31 -15.85 -1.48
CA ASP A 191 -10.12 -16.90 -2.05
C ASP A 191 -9.29 -18.17 -2.28
N THR A 192 -9.86 -19.32 -1.94
CA THR A 192 -9.17 -20.60 -1.96
C THR A 192 -8.90 -21.08 -3.39
N ASP A 193 -9.80 -20.80 -4.34
CA ASP A 193 -9.61 -21.14 -5.75
C ASP A 193 -8.55 -20.25 -6.40
N ALA A 194 -8.49 -18.98 -6.02
CA ALA A 194 -7.41 -18.09 -6.45
C ALA A 194 -6.04 -18.59 -5.98
N LEU A 195 -5.93 -19.04 -4.73
CA LEU A 195 -4.69 -19.60 -4.20
C LEU A 195 -4.28 -20.91 -4.90
N ARG A 196 -5.23 -21.82 -5.15
CA ARG A 196 -4.96 -23.08 -5.88
C ARG A 196 -4.49 -22.81 -7.31
N ARG A 197 -5.17 -21.92 -8.04
CA ARG A 197 -4.76 -21.53 -9.41
C ARG A 197 -3.35 -20.94 -9.45
N ALA A 198 -3.02 -20.06 -8.50
CA ALA A 198 -1.70 -19.47 -8.42
C ALA A 198 -0.59 -20.52 -8.21
N ALA A 199 -0.86 -21.57 -7.43
CA ALA A 199 0.08 -22.67 -7.25
C ALA A 199 0.29 -23.51 -8.52
N GLU A 200 -0.78 -23.76 -9.29
CA GLU A 200 -0.72 -24.50 -10.56
C GLU A 200 0.07 -23.74 -11.63
N GLU A 201 -0.14 -22.42 -11.72
CA GLU A 201 0.58 -21.53 -12.65
C GLU A 201 2.09 -21.51 -12.34
N THR A 202 2.45 -21.41 -11.06
CA THR A 202 3.85 -21.42 -10.61
C THR A 202 4.53 -22.77 -10.85
N SER A 203 3.77 -23.86 -10.83
CA SER A 203 4.27 -25.21 -11.13
C SER A 203 4.52 -25.46 -12.63
N THR A 204 3.99 -24.59 -13.50
CA THR A 204 3.98 -24.76 -14.96
C THR A 204 5.00 -23.86 -15.67
N GLU A 205 5.64 -22.90 -15.00
CA GLU A 205 6.73 -22.12 -15.58
C GLU A 205 7.98 -23.00 -15.81
N PRO A 206 8.43 -23.21 -17.06
CA PRO A 206 9.64 -23.98 -17.33
C PRO A 206 10.87 -23.15 -16.92
N ALA A 207 11.85 -23.83 -16.33
CA ALA A 207 13.20 -23.31 -16.14
C ALA A 207 13.86 -23.05 -17.52
N GLU A 208 13.58 -21.91 -18.15
CA GLU A 208 14.28 -21.46 -19.35
C GLU A 208 15.40 -20.48 -19.00
N GLY A 209 16.64 -20.93 -19.18
CA GLY A 209 17.80 -20.03 -19.13
C GLY A 209 19.12 -20.72 -18.78
N GLY A 210 19.44 -21.85 -19.39
CA GLY A 210 20.67 -22.57 -19.09
C GLY A 210 21.19 -23.47 -20.19
N ASP A 211 21.23 -23.02 -21.44
CA ASP A 211 22.25 -23.44 -22.41
C ASP A 211 22.28 -22.52 -23.64
N GLN A 212 23.37 -21.78 -23.81
CA GLN A 212 23.85 -21.36 -25.13
C GLN A 212 25.39 -21.39 -25.12
N ALA A 213 25.90 -22.54 -25.55
CA ALA A 213 27.06 -22.80 -26.43
C ALA A 213 28.34 -21.95 -26.29
#